data_AF-A0A2S9FQB4-F1
#
_entry.id   AF-A0A2S9FQB4-F1
#
_cell.length_a   1.000
_cell.length_b   1.000
_cell.length_c   1.000
_cell.angle_alpha   90.00
_cell.angle_beta   90.00
_cell.angle_gamma   90.00
#
_symmetry.space_group_name_H-M   'P 1'
#
loop_
_entity.id
_entity.type
_entity.pdbx_description
1 polymer ?
#
loop_
_entity_poly.entity_id
_entity_poly.type
_entity_poly.pdbx_seq_one_letter_code
_entity_poly.pdbx_strand_id
1 'polypeptide(L)' 'MRVYLGADHAGYELKQAIIEHLRTTGHEPVDCGAFAYDAEDDYPAFCIAAAEKTVADPGSLGIVLGG' A
#
# COMPACT_ATOMS: atom_id res chain seq x y z
N MET A 1 -13.23 -5.63 1.56
CA MET A 1 -13.23 -4.21 1.13
C MET A 1 -11.99 -3.93 0.32
N ARG A 2 -12.03 -2.94 -0.56
CA ARG A 2 -10.84 -2.51 -1.31
C ARG A 2 -9.93 -1.68 -0.42
N VAL A 3 -8.63 -2.00 -0.42
CA VAL A 3 -7.61 -1.32 0.38
C VAL A 3 -6.43 -0.97 -0.51
N TYR A 4 -6.10 0.31 -0.67
CA TYR A 4 -4.93 0.75 -1.42
C TYR A 4 -3.71 0.83 -0.50
N LEU A 5 -2.59 0.23 -0.91
CA LEU A 5 -1.38 0.19 -0.08
C LEU A 5 -0.21 0.88 -0.78
N GLY A 6 0.48 1.75 -0.05
CA GLY A 6 1.71 2.41 -0.47
C GLY A 6 2.81 2.27 0.58
N ALA A 7 4.05 2.04 0.18
CA ALA A 7 5.20 2.02 1.10
C ALA A 7 6.50 2.36 0.37
N ASP A 8 7.46 2.91 1.10
CA ASP A 8 8.88 2.89 0.72
C ASP A 8 9.56 1.57 1.14
N HIS A 9 10.88 1.51 0.99
CA HIS A 9 11.71 0.38 1.39
C HIS A 9 11.58 0.01 2.87
N ALA A 10 11.43 0.99 3.76
CA ALA A 10 11.33 0.75 5.19
C ALA A 10 10.01 0.03 5.54
N GLY A 11 8.94 0.29 4.78
CA GLY A 11 7.64 -0.37 4.92
C GLY A 11 7.42 -1.60 4.02
N TYR A 12 8.31 -1.88 3.06
CA TYR A 12 8.06 -2.82 1.96
C TYR A 12 7.67 -4.24 2.44
N GLU A 13 8.46 -4.85 3.32
CA GLU A 13 8.20 -6.22 3.78
C GLU A 13 6.88 -6.33 4.57
N LEU A 14 6.59 -5.35 5.42
CA LEU A 14 5.33 -5.29 6.15
C LEU A 14 4.14 -5.08 5.20
N LYS A 15 4.29 -4.26 4.15
CA LYS A 15 3.28 -4.11 3.10
C LYS A 15 2.93 -5.45 2.46
N GLN A 16 3.94 -6.26 2.11
CA GLN A 16 3.71 -7.58 1.51
C GLN A 16 2.96 -8.52 2.47
N ALA A 17 3.35 -8.55 3.75
CA ALA A 17 2.65 -9.33 4.76
C ALA A 17 1.19 -8.89 4.95
N ILE A 18 0.93 -7.59 4.95
CA ILE A 18 -0.43 -7.04 5.05
C ILE A 18 -1.24 -7.36 3.79
N ILE A 19 -0.67 -7.26 2.59
CA ILE A 19 -1.36 -7.65 1.35
C ILE A 19 -1.84 -9.10 1.44
N GLU A 20 -0.98 -10.02 1.87
CA GLU A 20 -1.37 -11.43 2.01
C GLU A 20 -2.43 -11.62 3.09
N HIS A 21 -2.30 -10.95 4.23
CA HIS A 21 -3.31 -10.98 5.29
C HIS A 21 -4.67 -10.46 4.81
N LEU A 22 -4.70 -9.36 4.06
CA LEU A 22 -5.92 -8.78 3.52
C LEU A 22 -6.58 -9.72 2.51
N ARG A 23 -5.81 -10.36 1.62
CA ARG A 23 -6.36 -11.36 0.69
C ARG A 23 -6.99 -12.54 1.45
N THR A 24 -6.27 -13.09 2.42
CA THR A 24 -6.73 -14.26 3.18
C THR A 24 -7.92 -13.98 4.09
N THR A 25 -8.15 -12.72 4.47
CA THR A 25 -9.29 -12.29 5.29
C THR A 25 -10.49 -11.76 4.49
N GLY A 26 -10.49 -11.92 3.16
CA GLY A 26 -11.63 -11.54 2.31
C GLY A 26 -11.67 -10.05 1.95
N HIS A 27 -10.52 -9.38 1.95
CA HIS A 27 -10.35 -8.03 1.45
C HIS A 27 -9.66 -8.03 0.07
N GLU A 28 -9.71 -6.89 -0.61
CA GLU A 28 -9.17 -6.70 -1.96
C GLU A 28 -8.03 -5.67 -1.90
N PRO A 29 -6.81 -6.09 -1.56
CA PRO A 29 -5.68 -5.18 -1.51
C PRO A 29 -5.20 -4.81 -2.92
N VAL A 30 -4.90 -3.52 -3.12
CA VAL A 30 -4.34 -2.95 -4.34
C VAL A 30 -2.99 -2.32 -4.02
N ASP A 31 -1.92 -2.92 -4.52
CA ASP A 31 -0.56 -2.44 -4.33
C ASP A 31 -0.30 -1.21 -5.23
N CYS A 32 0.06 -0.07 -4.63
CA CYS A 32 0.44 1.17 -5.30
C CYS A 32 1.95 1.39 -5.31
N GLY A 33 2.73 0.42 -4.85
CA GLY A 33 4.18 0.45 -4.75
C GLY A 33 4.68 0.65 -3.31
N ALA A 34 5.97 0.48 -3.05
CA ALA A 34 7.00 -0.01 -3.97
C ALA A 34 6.77 -1.47 -4.39
N PHE A 35 7.06 -1.81 -5.64
CA PHE A 35 6.82 -3.15 -6.21
C PHE A 35 7.99 -4.13 -6.03
N ALA A 36 9.13 -3.61 -5.59
CA ALA A 36 10.32 -4.33 -5.19
C ALA A 36 11.00 -3.53 -4.08
N TYR A 37 11.85 -4.19 -3.29
CA TYR A 37 12.68 -3.50 -2.33
C TYR A 37 13.79 -2.71 -3.03
N ASP A 38 13.88 -1.41 -2.74
CA ASP A 38 14.95 -0.52 -3.17
C ASP A 38 15.35 0.37 -2.00
N ALA A 39 16.50 0.11 -1.37
CA ALA A 39 16.93 0.78 -0.15
C ALA A 39 17.11 2.31 -0.28
N GLU A 40 17.09 2.86 -1.50
CA GLU A 40 17.22 4.29 -1.77
C GLU A 40 15.92 4.92 -2.28
N ASP A 41 14.80 4.19 -2.30
CA ASP A 41 13.53 4.75 -2.75
C ASP A 41 12.92 5.76 -1.75
N ASP A 42 12.07 6.64 -2.29
CA ASP A 42 11.42 7.70 -1.55
C ASP A 42 9.89 7.49 -1.50
N TYR A 43 9.33 7.58 -0.30
CA TYR A 43 7.91 7.36 -0.02
C TYR A 43 6.87 8.23 -0.76
N PRO A 44 7.11 9.51 -1.16
CA PRO A 44 6.01 10.40 -1.55
C PRO A 44 5.17 9.89 -2.72
N ALA A 45 5.80 9.32 -3.74
CA ALA A 45 5.09 8.83 -4.92
C ALA A 45 4.10 7.70 -4.57
N PHE A 46 4.51 6.77 -3.71
CA PHE A 46 3.68 5.62 -3.32
C PHE A 46 2.54 6.04 -2.39
N CYS A 47 2.83 6.94 -1.44
CA CYS A 47 1.84 7.46 -0.49
C CYS A 47 0.77 8.29 -1.20
N ILE A 48 1.16 9.19 -2.11
CA ILE A 48 0.23 10.01 -2.89
C ILE A 48 -0.64 9.11 -3.77
N ALA A 49 -0.04 8.14 -4.47
CA ALA A 49 -0.79 7.22 -5.33
C ALA A 49 -1.84 6.39 -4.56
N ALA A 50 -1.53 5.92 -3.36
CA ALA A 50 -2.48 5.21 -2.51
C ALA A 50 -3.61 6.14 -2.06
N ALA A 51 -3.28 7.35 -1.58
CA ALA A 51 -4.24 8.31 -1.07
C ALA A 51 -5.20 8.84 -2.16
N GLU A 52 -4.68 9.19 -3.34
CA GLU A 52 -5.48 9.67 -4.47
C GLU A 52 -6.50 8.62 -4.92
N LYS A 53 -6.09 7.34 -5.00
CA LYS A 53 -7.00 6.24 -5.34
C LYS A 53 -8.03 6.01 -4.25
N THR A 54 -7.66 6.06 -2.97
CA THR A 54 -8.61 5.94 -1.86
C THR A 54 -9.66 7.04 -1.90
N VAL A 55 -9.27 8.30 -2.14
CA VAL A 55 -10.22 9.43 -2.24
C VAL A 55 -11.14 9.28 -3.46
N ALA A 56 -10.61 8.78 -4.58
CA ALA A 56 -11.37 8.59 -5.81
C ALA A 56 -12.31 7.37 -5.80
N ASP A 57 -12.17 6.45 -4.84
CA ASP A 57 -13.01 5.25 -4.69
C ASP A 57 -13.76 5.26 -3.34
N PRO A 58 -14.93 5.94 -3.25
CA PRO A 58 -15.70 6.05 -2.01
C PRO A 58 -16.06 4.70 -1.41
N GLY A 59 -15.75 4.50 -0.13
CA GLY A 59 -15.95 3.24 0.59
C GLY A 59 -14.73 2.31 0.59
N SER A 60 -13.68 2.66 -0.16
CA SER A 60 -12.35 2.05 0.01
C SER A 60 -11.63 2.59 1.24
N LEU A 61 -10.55 1.91 1.64
CA LEU A 61 -9.59 2.36 2.65
C LEU A 61 -8.18 2.47 2.04
N GLY A 62 -7.26 3.10 2.77
CA GLY A 62 -5.86 3.22 2.39
C GLY A 62 -4.93 2.96 3.57
N ILE A 63 -3.79 2.31 3.32
CA ILE A 63 -2.72 2.06 4.30
C ILE A 63 -1.40 2.51 3.67
N VAL A 64 -0.70 3.44 4.32
CA VAL A 64 0.67 3.84 3.92
C VAL A 64 1.66 3.45 5.01
N LEU A 65 2.83 2.94 4.62
CA LEU A 65 3.82 2.35 5.52
C LEU A 65 5.22 2.92 5.25
N GLY A 66 6.01 3.03 6.30
CA GLY A 66 7.42 3.42 6.29
C GLY A 66 8.12 2.91 7.55
N GLY A 67 9.23 3.53 7.94
CA GLY A 67 9.97 3.22 9.18
C GLY A 67 9.29 3.65 10.48
#